data_AF-A0A523WJF4-F1
#
_entry.id   AF-A0A523WJF4-F1
#
_cell.length_a   1.000
_cell.length_b   1.000
_cell.length_c   1.000
_cell.angle_alpha   90.00
_cell.angle_beta   90.00
_cell.angle_gamma   90.00
#
_symmetry.space_group_name_H-M   'P 1'
#
loop_
_entity.id
_entity.type
_entity.pdbx_description
1 polymer ?
#
loop_
_entity_poly.entity_id
_entity_poly.type
_entity_poly.pdbx_seq_one_letter_code
_entity_poly.pdbx_strand_id
1 'polypeptide(L)'
;MNEAIGADKLEGTYGTAAGSSLTDARRTFEADYEAAFALVPPLPYMDTTYDAVVLIALAAEKAGTTTDSAAIRDALREVANSPGEVVGPGVDGIAKALQLIRDGKDINYEGAGGSQDFDENGDVVSTIEIWKITGGEIVSTGRYELP
;
A
#
# COMPACT_ATOMS: atom_id res chain seq x y z
N MET A 1 11.46 -20.69 4.77
CA MET A 1 12.08 -20.19 6.03
C MET A 1 11.83 -21.14 7.19
N ASN A 2 10.59 -21.54 7.45
CA ASN A 2 10.22 -22.37 8.61
C ASN A 2 10.75 -23.81 8.55
N GLU A 3 10.91 -24.39 7.35
CA GLU A 3 11.52 -25.73 7.20
C GLU A 3 13.04 -25.74 7.46
N ALA A 4 13.73 -24.60 7.32
CA ALA A 4 15.19 -24.55 7.41
C ALA A 4 15.71 -24.47 8.87
N ILE A 5 14.88 -23.99 9.80
CA ILE A 5 15.25 -23.74 11.20
C ILE A 5 14.46 -24.64 12.18
N GLY A 6 13.42 -25.32 11.68
CA GLY A 6 12.45 -26.09 12.47
C GLY A 6 11.30 -25.20 12.94
N ALA A 7 10.09 -25.43 12.42
CA ALA A 7 8.90 -24.65 12.77
C ALA A 7 8.61 -24.67 14.29
N ASP A 8 8.99 -25.76 14.98
CA ASP A 8 8.90 -25.91 16.43
C ASP A 8 9.80 -24.93 17.21
N LYS A 9 10.91 -24.48 16.60
CA LYS A 9 11.85 -23.54 17.23
C LYS A 9 11.39 -22.09 17.15
N LEU A 10 10.52 -21.78 16.19
CA LEU A 10 9.99 -20.44 15.96
C LEU A 10 8.59 -20.25 16.55
N GLU A 11 7.94 -21.33 16.98
CA GLU A 11 6.62 -21.27 17.61
C GLU A 11 6.60 -20.28 18.78
N GLY A 12 5.60 -19.42 18.82
CA GLY A 12 5.47 -18.43 19.88
C GLY A 12 6.29 -17.16 19.69
N THR A 13 7.23 -17.12 18.74
CA THR A 13 8.04 -15.93 18.48
C THR A 13 7.22 -14.83 17.82
N TYR A 14 7.65 -13.59 18.05
CA TYR A 14 7.04 -12.40 17.48
C TYR A 14 8.00 -11.76 16.49
N GLY A 15 7.43 -11.08 15.50
CA GLY A 15 8.18 -10.19 14.63
C GLY A 15 7.33 -8.99 14.25
N THR A 16 7.95 -8.10 13.49
CA THR A 16 7.31 -6.90 12.98
C THR A 16 7.38 -6.86 11.46
N ALA A 17 6.38 -6.23 10.86
CA ALA A 17 6.36 -5.89 9.44
C ALA A 17 5.62 -4.56 9.27
N ALA A 18 5.80 -3.90 8.12
CA ALA A 18 4.87 -2.83 7.76
C ALA A 18 3.49 -3.46 7.59
N GLY A 19 2.46 -2.84 8.16
CA GLY A 19 1.10 -3.34 8.07
C GLY A 19 0.12 -2.40 8.74
N SER A 20 -1.11 -2.38 8.24
CA SER A 20 -2.18 -1.53 8.77
C SER A 20 -3.42 -2.35 9.12
N SER A 21 -4.27 -1.77 9.95
CA SER A 21 -5.60 -2.33 10.17
C SER A 21 -6.38 -2.36 8.86
N LEU A 22 -7.19 -3.41 8.66
CA LEU A 22 -7.98 -3.60 7.44
C LEU A 22 -8.84 -2.38 7.10
N THR A 23 -8.53 -1.73 5.98
CA THR A 23 -9.28 -0.60 5.40
C THR A 23 -10.17 -1.07 4.24
N ASP A 24 -11.12 -0.23 3.81
CA ASP A 24 -11.91 -0.54 2.61
C ASP A 24 -11.07 -0.51 1.32
N ALA A 25 -10.02 0.32 1.28
CA ALA A 25 -9.01 0.30 0.23
C ALA A 25 -8.30 -1.08 0.16
N ARG A 26 -7.87 -1.60 1.31
CA ARG A 26 -7.26 -2.93 1.41
C ARG A 26 -8.22 -4.03 0.94
N ARG A 27 -9.50 -3.99 1.34
CA ARG A 27 -10.51 -4.96 0.87
C ARG A 27 -10.70 -4.91 -0.64
N THR A 28 -10.68 -3.72 -1.23
CA THR A 28 -10.81 -3.55 -2.69
C THR A 28 -9.65 -4.22 -3.41
N PHE A 29 -8.42 -3.98 -2.96
CA PHE A 29 -7.23 -4.65 -3.48
C PHE A 29 -7.31 -6.18 -3.31
N GLU A 30 -7.70 -6.67 -2.13
CA GLU A 30 -7.79 -8.12 -1.88
C GLU A 30 -8.82 -8.81 -2.78
N ALA A 31 -9.98 -8.17 -2.97
CA ALA A 31 -11.04 -8.68 -3.86
C ALA A 31 -10.57 -8.72 -5.32
N ASP A 32 -9.91 -7.66 -5.80
CA ASP A 32 -9.36 -7.61 -7.16
C ASP A 32 -8.25 -8.66 -7.37
N TYR A 33 -7.39 -8.85 -6.37
CA TYR A 33 -6.33 -9.83 -6.40
C TYR A 33 -6.89 -11.26 -6.43
N GLU A 34 -7.87 -11.58 -5.58
CA GLU A 34 -8.56 -12.88 -5.58
C GLU A 34 -9.25 -13.16 -6.90
N ALA A 35 -9.92 -12.16 -7.49
CA ALA A 35 -10.56 -12.31 -8.78
C ALA A 35 -9.56 -12.65 -9.90
N ALA A 36 -8.34 -12.09 -9.84
CA ALA A 36 -7.30 -12.31 -10.84
C ALA A 36 -6.46 -13.59 -10.61
N PHE A 37 -6.20 -13.96 -9.35
CA PHE A 37 -5.22 -14.99 -8.99
C PHE A 37 -5.76 -16.08 -8.05
N ALA A 38 -7.07 -16.10 -7.82
CA ALA A 38 -7.83 -17.04 -6.98
C ALA A 38 -7.59 -16.98 -5.46
N LEU A 39 -6.43 -16.52 -4.99
CA LEU A 39 -6.14 -16.33 -3.57
C LEU A 39 -5.18 -15.15 -3.36
N VAL A 40 -5.34 -14.41 -2.27
CA VAL A 40 -4.32 -13.47 -1.78
C VAL A 40 -3.34 -14.23 -0.90
N PRO A 41 -2.08 -14.46 -1.32
CA PRO A 41 -1.11 -15.12 -0.45
C PRO A 41 -0.79 -14.21 0.76
N PRO A 42 -0.52 -14.78 1.95
CA PRO A 42 -0.21 -14.02 3.16
C PRO A 42 1.26 -13.54 3.14
N LEU A 43 1.69 -12.96 2.02
CA LEU A 43 3.02 -12.42 1.82
C LEU A 43 3.03 -10.95 2.21
N PRO A 44 4.04 -10.49 2.97
CA PRO A 44 4.17 -9.09 3.32
C PRO A 44 4.44 -8.25 2.05
N TYR A 45 4.10 -6.96 2.13
CA TYR A 45 4.41 -5.93 1.13
C TYR A 45 3.68 -6.01 -0.22
N MET A 46 2.73 -6.92 -0.42
CA MET A 46 1.98 -6.99 -1.68
C MET A 46 1.17 -5.73 -1.97
N ASP A 47 0.48 -5.21 -0.96
CA ASP A 47 -0.19 -3.92 -0.98
C ASP A 47 0.78 -2.77 -1.23
N THR A 48 1.87 -2.70 -0.45
CA THR A 48 2.81 -1.58 -0.56
C THR A 48 3.45 -1.51 -1.95
N THR A 49 3.69 -2.67 -2.58
CA THR A 49 4.19 -2.74 -3.96
C THR A 49 3.13 -2.28 -4.95
N TYR A 50 1.87 -2.68 -4.75
CA TYR A 50 0.74 -2.22 -5.55
C TYR A 50 0.61 -0.69 -5.47
N ASP A 51 0.61 -0.13 -4.26
CA ASP A 51 0.50 1.31 -4.03
C ASP A 51 1.64 2.08 -4.65
N ALA A 52 2.88 1.59 -4.55
CA ALA A 52 4.04 2.22 -5.18
C ALA A 52 3.89 2.31 -6.71
N VAL A 53 3.38 1.27 -7.37
CA VAL A 53 3.15 1.28 -8.82
C VAL A 53 2.04 2.26 -9.19
N VAL A 54 0.93 2.25 -8.44
CA VAL A 54 -0.20 3.17 -8.68
C VAL A 54 0.24 4.63 -8.50
N LEU A 55 0.95 4.94 -7.42
CA LEU A 55 1.48 6.28 -7.15
C LEU A 55 2.39 6.79 -8.27
N ILE A 56 3.34 5.98 -8.72
CA ILE A 56 4.24 6.36 -9.82
C ILE A 56 3.44 6.64 -11.10
N ALA A 57 2.41 5.82 -11.38
CA ALA A 57 1.56 6.02 -12.56
C ALA A 57 0.72 7.30 -12.46
N LEU A 58 0.10 7.57 -11.31
CA LEU A 58 -0.68 8.78 -11.08
C LEU A 58 0.21 10.04 -11.13
N ALA A 59 1.40 9.98 -10.54
CA ALA A 59 2.38 11.07 -10.59
C ALA A 59 2.86 11.33 -12.03
N ALA A 60 3.07 10.28 -12.83
CA ALA A 60 3.40 10.43 -14.25
C ALA A 60 2.25 11.07 -15.07
N GLU A 61 0.99 10.70 -14.78
CA GLU A 61 -0.18 11.36 -15.39
C GLU A 61 -0.24 12.85 -14.99
N LYS A 62 -0.09 13.16 -13.70
CA LYS A 62 -0.09 14.55 -13.17
C LYS A 62 1.04 15.39 -13.78
N ALA A 63 2.23 14.81 -13.92
CA ALA A 63 3.39 15.46 -14.52
C ALA A 63 3.30 15.57 -16.05
N GLY A 64 2.38 14.84 -16.70
CA GLY A 64 2.23 14.80 -18.15
C GLY A 64 3.42 14.17 -18.88
N THR A 65 4.18 13.30 -18.20
CA THR A 65 5.40 12.69 -18.74
C THR A 65 5.71 11.35 -18.08
N THR A 66 6.22 10.41 -18.86
CA THR A 66 6.71 9.11 -18.38
C THR A 66 8.24 9.01 -18.44
N THR A 67 8.93 10.09 -18.83
CA THR A 67 10.39 10.06 -19.09
C THR A 67 11.18 11.10 -18.30
N ASP A 68 10.52 12.09 -17.72
CA ASP A 68 11.16 13.05 -16.82
C ASP A 68 10.98 12.60 -15.37
N SER A 69 12.00 11.94 -14.82
CA SER A 69 11.97 11.44 -13.46
C SER A 69 11.87 12.54 -12.40
N ALA A 70 12.37 13.76 -12.68
CA ALA A 70 12.30 14.86 -11.72
C ALA A 70 10.87 15.39 -11.64
N ALA A 71 10.20 15.56 -12.78
CA ALA A 71 8.80 15.95 -12.81
C ALA A 71 7.88 14.92 -12.13
N ILE A 72 8.13 13.62 -12.36
CA ILE A 72 7.38 12.54 -11.70
C ILE A 72 7.61 12.56 -10.18
N ARG A 73 8.87 12.69 -9.73
CA ARG A 73 9.20 12.80 -8.30
C ARG A 73 8.44 13.96 -7.66
N ASP A 74 8.42 15.13 -8.30
CA ASP A 74 7.81 16.33 -7.74
C ASP A 74 6.28 16.20 -7.64
N ALA A 75 5.66 15.42 -8.55
CA ALA A 75 4.22 15.14 -8.54
C ALA A 75 3.78 14.07 -7.52
N LEU A 76 4.70 13.28 -6.92
CA LEU A 76 4.32 12.20 -5.98
C LEU A 76 3.50 12.73 -4.81
N ARG A 77 3.91 13.86 -4.21
CA ARG A 77 3.19 14.49 -3.10
C ARG A 77 1.84 15.07 -3.55
N GLU A 78 1.77 15.58 -4.77
CA GLU A 78 0.55 16.21 -5.30
C GLU A 78 -0.59 15.20 -5.55
N VAL A 79 -0.26 13.92 -5.72
CA VAL A 79 -1.25 12.85 -5.93
C VAL A 79 -1.56 12.05 -4.67
N ALA A 80 -0.70 12.14 -3.66
CA ALA A 80 -0.75 11.29 -2.46
C ALA A 80 -1.14 12.06 -1.19
N ASN A 81 -0.95 13.37 -1.16
CA ASN A 81 -1.22 14.17 0.04
C ASN A 81 -2.47 15.02 -0.10
N SER A 82 -3.05 15.40 1.05
CA SER A 82 -4.02 16.49 1.09
C SER A 82 -3.39 17.83 0.65
N PRO A 83 -4.17 18.75 0.03
CA PRO A 83 -5.60 18.67 -0.25
C PRO A 83 -5.91 17.92 -1.56
N GLY A 84 -7.06 17.23 -1.61
CA GLY A 84 -7.50 16.56 -2.83
C GLY A 84 -8.73 15.69 -2.58
N GLU A 85 -9.40 15.28 -3.64
CA GLU A 85 -10.47 14.29 -3.51
C GLU A 85 -9.86 12.91 -3.22
N VAL A 86 -10.34 12.24 -2.16
CA VAL A 86 -9.86 10.91 -1.81
C VAL A 86 -10.23 9.90 -2.89
N VAL A 87 -9.22 9.19 -3.37
CA VAL A 87 -9.31 8.10 -4.35
C VAL A 87 -8.59 6.88 -3.80
N GLY A 88 -9.02 5.69 -4.22
CA GLY A 88 -8.51 4.43 -3.68
C GLY A 88 -7.94 3.50 -4.74
N PRO A 89 -7.52 2.29 -4.34
CA PRO A 89 -7.07 1.25 -5.24
C PRO A 89 -8.23 0.67 -6.07
N GLY A 90 -7.90 -0.33 -6.90
CA GLY A 90 -8.84 -0.98 -7.81
C GLY A 90 -9.15 -0.18 -9.07
N VAL A 91 -9.79 -0.85 -10.03
CA VAL A 91 -10.05 -0.30 -11.38
C VAL A 91 -10.83 1.01 -11.30
N ASP A 92 -11.90 1.05 -10.50
CA ASP A 92 -12.76 2.22 -10.39
C ASP A 92 -12.07 3.39 -9.68
N GLY A 93 -11.29 3.09 -8.63
CA GLY A 93 -10.53 4.09 -7.88
C GLY A 93 -9.45 4.75 -8.74
N ILE A 94 -8.69 3.94 -9.49
CA ILE A 94 -7.65 4.41 -10.41
C ILE A 94 -8.27 5.18 -11.59
N ALA A 95 -9.36 4.68 -12.17
CA ALA A 95 -10.05 5.38 -13.27
C ALA A 95 -10.55 6.76 -12.83
N LYS A 96 -11.13 6.85 -11.62
CA LYS A 96 -11.54 8.11 -11.02
C LYS A 96 -10.36 9.06 -10.80
N ALA A 97 -9.25 8.56 -10.24
CA ALA A 97 -8.04 9.34 -10.01
C ALA A 97 -7.49 9.95 -11.32
N LEU A 98 -7.36 9.13 -12.36
CA LEU A 98 -6.90 9.59 -13.68
C LEU A 98 -7.84 10.63 -14.28
N GLN A 99 -9.16 10.45 -14.15
CA GLN A 99 -10.12 11.44 -14.63
C GLN A 99 -9.99 12.78 -13.90
N LEU A 100 -9.88 12.76 -12.58
CA LEU A 100 -9.70 13.97 -11.77
C LEU A 100 -8.41 14.72 -12.14
N ILE A 101 -7.31 14.00 -12.33
CA ILE A 101 -6.04 14.59 -12.77
C ILE A 101 -6.20 15.28 -14.13
N ARG A 102 -6.86 14.63 -15.10
CA ARG A 102 -7.12 15.19 -16.44
C ARG A 102 -8.04 16.40 -16.43
N ASP A 103 -8.95 16.45 -15.46
CA ASP A 103 -9.82 17.60 -15.22
C ASP A 103 -9.09 18.75 -14.48
N GLY A 104 -7.80 18.57 -14.14
CA GLY A 104 -7.00 19.55 -13.41
C GLY A 104 -7.34 19.66 -11.92
N LYS A 105 -7.94 18.62 -11.33
CA LYS A 105 -8.28 18.57 -9.91
C LYS A 105 -7.19 17.86 -9.11
N ASP A 106 -7.05 18.27 -7.86
CA ASP A 106 -6.16 17.61 -6.91
C ASP A 106 -6.81 16.35 -6.33
N ILE A 107 -5.98 15.34 -6.09
CA ILE A 107 -6.40 14.03 -5.56
C ILE A 107 -5.58 13.69 -4.32
N ASN A 108 -6.13 12.84 -3.48
CA ASN A 108 -5.40 12.19 -2.39
C ASN A 108 -5.58 10.67 -2.54
N TYR A 109 -4.53 9.97 -2.97
CA TYR A 109 -4.55 8.51 -3.08
C TYR A 109 -4.36 7.83 -1.72
N GLU A 110 -5.40 7.14 -1.27
CA GLU A 110 -5.39 6.29 -0.08
C GLU A 110 -5.26 4.82 -0.50
N GLY A 111 -4.09 4.25 -0.21
CA GLY A 111 -3.65 2.97 -0.75
C GLY A 111 -4.16 1.73 -0.03
N ALA A 112 -3.91 0.57 -0.65
CA ALA A 112 -4.21 -0.74 -0.08
C ALA A 112 -3.43 -1.01 1.22
N GLY A 113 -2.20 -0.52 1.32
CA GLY A 113 -1.34 -0.64 2.50
C GLY A 113 -1.64 0.41 3.58
N GLY A 114 -2.50 1.38 3.26
CA GLY A 114 -2.82 2.52 4.12
C GLY A 114 -2.56 3.85 3.41
N SER A 115 -2.60 4.93 4.19
CA SER A 115 -2.31 6.27 3.69
C SER A 115 -0.91 6.36 3.11
N GLN A 116 -0.79 7.10 2.02
CA GLN A 116 0.48 7.36 1.34
C GLN A 116 0.94 8.81 1.55
N ASP A 117 0.49 9.45 2.63
CA ASP A 117 0.89 10.81 3.00
C ASP A 117 2.42 10.88 3.19
N PHE A 118 3.07 11.63 2.31
CA PHE A 118 4.51 11.89 2.38
C PHE A 118 4.81 13.05 3.33
N ASP A 119 5.64 12.81 4.35
CA ASP A 119 6.15 13.86 5.23
C ASP A 119 7.16 14.77 4.52
N GLU A 120 7.65 15.84 5.15
CA GLU A 120 8.62 16.79 4.54
C GLU A 120 9.92 16.14 4.03
N ASN A 121 10.31 14.98 4.58
CA ASN A 121 11.52 14.24 4.20
C ASN A 121 11.26 13.26 3.05
N GLY A 122 9.99 12.96 2.74
CA GLY A 122 9.58 12.00 1.72
C GLY A 122 9.32 10.60 2.28
N ASP A 123 9.14 10.49 3.59
CA ASP A 123 8.76 9.26 4.26
C ASP A 123 7.23 9.14 4.30
N VAL A 124 6.72 7.92 4.06
CA VAL A 124 5.31 7.60 4.26
C VAL A 124 5.12 7.09 5.68
N VAL A 125 4.27 7.74 6.45
CA VAL A 125 3.96 7.32 7.83
C VAL A 125 2.98 6.16 7.78
N SER A 126 3.48 4.97 8.10
CA SER A 126 2.67 3.76 8.20
C SER A 126 2.81 3.11 9.56
N THR A 127 1.80 2.34 9.95
CA THR A 127 1.86 1.52 11.16
C THR A 127 2.73 0.28 10.95
N ILE A 128 3.28 -0.21 12.06
CA ILE A 128 4.03 -1.45 12.15
C ILE A 128 3.12 -2.51 12.76
N GLU A 129 2.89 -3.60 12.03
CA GLU A 129 2.18 -4.76 12.53
C GLU A 129 3.11 -5.62 13.41
N ILE A 130 2.57 -6.08 14.54
CA ILE A 130 3.17 -7.15 15.32
C ILE A 130 2.49 -8.47 14.94
N TRP A 131 3.27 -9.43 14.44
CA TRP A 131 2.80 -10.78 14.11
C TRP A 131 3.44 -11.83 15.02
N LYS A 132 2.89 -13.04 15.02
CA LYS A 132 3.35 -14.17 15.81
C LYS A 132 3.35 -15.46 14.98
N ILE A 133 4.32 -16.34 15.21
CA ILE A 133 4.27 -17.70 14.64
C ILE A 133 3.36 -18.59 15.49
N THR A 134 2.32 -19.12 14.85
CA THR A 134 1.36 -20.08 15.44
C THR A 134 1.18 -21.25 14.48
N GLY A 135 1.43 -22.47 14.95
CA GLY A 135 1.32 -23.67 14.12
C GLY A 135 2.30 -23.67 12.93
N GLY A 136 3.44 -22.99 13.07
CA GLY A 136 4.40 -22.82 11.98
C GLY A 136 3.98 -21.82 10.89
N GLU A 137 2.90 -21.07 11.07
CA GLU A 137 2.44 -20.02 10.16
C GLU A 137 2.60 -18.62 10.79
N ILE A 138 2.81 -17.60 9.95
CA ILE A 138 2.81 -16.20 10.40
C ILE A 138 1.35 -15.77 10.53
N VAL A 139 0.97 -15.36 11.74
CA VAL A 139 -0.39 -14.94 12.08
C VAL A 139 -0.35 -13.54 12.68
N SER A 140 -1.22 -12.65 12.19
CA SER A 140 -1.41 -11.32 12.76
C SER A 140 -1.82 -11.39 14.24
N THR A 141 -1.28 -10.49 15.06
CA THR A 141 -1.77 -10.31 16.44
C THR A 141 -2.89 -9.27 16.54
N GLY A 142 -3.21 -8.56 15.45
CA GLY A 142 -4.13 -7.42 15.44
C GLY A 142 -3.57 -6.15 16.11
N ARG A 143 -2.29 -6.14 16.50
CA ARG A 143 -1.61 -4.98 17.07
C ARG A 143 -0.84 -4.23 15.99
N TYR A 144 -1.11 -2.93 15.90
CA TYR A 144 -0.47 -1.98 14.99
C TYR A 144 0.05 -0.80 15.80
N GLU A 145 1.33 -0.47 15.65
CA GLU A 145 2.00 0.59 16.40
C GLU A 145 2.56 1.63 15.43
N LEU A 146 2.38 2.91 15.73
CA LEU A 146 3.08 3.96 15.00
C LEU A 146 4.56 3.99 15.43
N PRO A 147 5.50 4.24 14.51
CA PRO A 147 6.92 4.38 14.83
C PRO A 147 7.22 5.57 15.76
#